data_AF-A0A9E3KSH9-F1
#
_entry.id   AF-A0A9E3KSH9-F1
#
_cell.length_a   1.000
_cell.length_b   1.000
_cell.length_c   1.000
_cell.angle_alpha   90.00
_cell.angle_beta   90.00
_cell.angle_gamma   90.00
#
_symmetry.space_group_name_H-M   'P 1'
#
loop_
_entity.id
_entity.type
_entity.pdbx_description
1 polymer ?
#
loop_
_entity_poly.entity_id
_entity_poly.type
_entity_poly.pdbx_seq_one_letter_code
_entity_poly.pdbx_strand_id
1 'polypeptide(L)'
;MKTNSFLILLLILVIPVFVQAQDKVVTATIKVYGNCGMCKSRIEKALDHKGIKKATWNTKTKSLEVIYVPTRITEKQIHELVASVGHDTDLVKAKDTVYGKLPYCCLYRDHDHSGITDN
;
A
#
# COMPACT_ATOMS: atom_id res chain seq x y z
N MET A 1 -56.27 -3.79 40.50
CA MET A 1 -55.24 -2.88 39.96
C MET A 1 -53.92 -3.64 39.89
N LYS A 2 -53.74 -4.44 38.84
CA LYS A 2 -52.55 -5.25 38.56
C LYS A 2 -52.32 -5.10 37.06
N THR A 3 -51.06 -5.17 36.62
CA THR A 3 -50.58 -5.06 35.22
C THR A 3 -50.49 -3.64 34.65
N ASN A 4 -49.55 -2.82 35.15
CA ASN A 4 -49.12 -1.61 34.43
C ASN A 4 -47.59 -1.37 34.47
N SER A 5 -46.79 -2.41 34.71
CA SER A 5 -45.33 -2.26 34.82
C SER A 5 -44.53 -3.42 34.22
N PHE A 6 -45.11 -4.16 33.27
CA PHE A 6 -44.43 -5.27 32.57
C PHE A 6 -44.34 -5.09 31.05
N LEU A 7 -45.02 -4.08 30.49
CA LEU A 7 -45.07 -3.84 29.04
C LEU A 7 -43.98 -2.88 28.52
N ILE A 8 -43.22 -2.23 29.40
CA ILE A 8 -42.15 -1.28 29.01
C ILE A 8 -40.75 -1.91 29.14
N LEU A 9 -40.62 -3.07 29.80
CA LEU A 9 -39.33 -3.73 30.03
C LEU A 9 -38.90 -4.65 28.86
N LEU A 10 -39.72 -4.81 27.82
CA LEU A 10 -39.47 -5.71 26.68
C LEU A 10 -38.99 -4.98 25.41
N LEU A 11 -38.56 -3.71 25.50
CA LEU A 11 -38.12 -2.92 24.34
C LEU A 11 -36.59 -2.79 24.21
N ILE A 12 -35.79 -3.46 25.04
CA ILE A 12 -34.34 -3.22 25.12
C ILE A 12 -33.46 -4.26 24.38
N LEU A 13 -33.97 -5.40 23.89
CA LEU A 13 -33.07 -6.54 23.66
C LEU A 13 -32.94 -7.08 22.23
N VAL A 14 -32.75 -6.24 21.21
CA VAL A 14 -32.03 -6.71 20.00
C VAL A 14 -31.25 -5.58 19.34
N ILE A 15 -30.04 -5.31 19.85
CA ILE A 15 -29.03 -4.66 19.02
C ILE A 15 -28.40 -5.79 18.21
N PRO A 16 -28.57 -5.86 16.87
CA PRO A 16 -27.79 -6.80 16.09
C PRO A 16 -26.32 -6.42 16.25
N VAL A 17 -25.56 -7.30 16.91
CA VAL A 17 -24.11 -7.17 17.01
C VAL A 17 -23.57 -7.48 15.62
N PHE A 18 -23.35 -6.45 14.81
CA PHE A 18 -22.64 -6.59 13.53
C PHE A 18 -21.20 -7.02 13.84
N VAL A 19 -20.94 -8.33 13.79
CA VAL A 19 -19.58 -8.87 13.87
C VAL A 19 -18.87 -8.48 12.59
N GLN A 20 -18.09 -7.40 12.62
CA GLN A 20 -17.15 -7.07 11.54
C GLN A 20 -15.92 -7.97 11.67
N ALA A 21 -15.79 -8.96 10.78
CA ALA A 21 -14.54 -9.71 10.64
C ALA A 21 -13.44 -8.75 10.18
N GLN A 22 -12.50 -8.42 11.06
CA GLN A 22 -11.32 -7.64 10.71
C GLN A 22 -10.28 -8.59 10.08
N ASP A 23 -9.99 -8.39 8.79
CA ASP A 23 -8.87 -9.07 8.15
C ASP A 23 -7.57 -8.75 8.91
N LYS A 24 -6.80 -9.78 9.30
CA LYS A 24 -5.45 -9.57 9.83
C LYS A 24 -4.62 -8.83 8.78
N VAL A 25 -3.97 -7.74 9.18
CA VAL A 25 -3.05 -6.97 8.32
C VAL A 25 -1.61 -7.15 8.78
N VAL A 26 -0.69 -6.97 7.85
CA VAL A 26 0.76 -6.96 8.06
C VAL A 26 1.30 -5.63 7.54
N THR A 27 2.23 -5.03 8.29
CA THR A 27 3.00 -3.87 7.84
C THR A 27 4.40 -4.34 7.44
N ALA A 28 4.85 -3.95 6.25
CA ALA A 28 6.19 -4.22 5.77
C ALA A 28 6.84 -2.91 5.27
N THR A 29 8.17 -2.87 5.35
CA THR A 29 8.98 -1.80 4.80
C THR A 29 9.89 -2.38 3.74
N ILE A 30 9.71 -1.96 2.49
CA ILE A 30 10.41 -2.48 1.33
C ILE A 30 11.33 -1.39 0.76
N LYS A 31 12.56 -1.74 0.39
CA LYS A 31 13.42 -0.83 -0.37
C LYS A 31 12.93 -0.76 -1.81
N VAL A 32 12.62 0.44 -2.30
CA VAL A 32 12.20 0.67 -3.68
C VAL A 32 13.02 1.81 -4.28
N TYR A 33 13.65 1.57 -5.42
CA TYR A 33 14.53 2.53 -6.06
C TYR A 33 13.73 3.54 -6.91
N GLY A 34 14.04 4.82 -6.71
CA GLY A 34 13.40 5.98 -7.33
C GLY A 34 14.00 7.27 -6.79
N ASN A 35 13.72 8.41 -7.44
CA ASN A 35 14.42 9.68 -7.12
C ASN A 35 13.55 10.94 -7.09
N CYS A 36 12.31 10.91 -7.59
CA CYS A 36 11.49 12.13 -7.75
C CYS A 36 10.03 11.88 -7.36
N GLY A 37 9.24 12.94 -7.16
CA GLY A 37 7.80 12.84 -6.84
C GLY A 37 6.96 12.06 -7.87
N MET A 38 7.39 12.02 -9.13
CA MET A 38 6.76 11.16 -10.15
C MET A 38 7.00 9.67 -9.89
N CYS A 39 8.17 9.28 -9.34
CA CYS A 39 8.42 7.91 -8.91
C CYS A 39 7.42 7.54 -7.81
N LYS A 40 7.27 8.40 -6.80
CA LYS A 40 6.33 8.21 -5.70
C LYS A 40 4.92 7.90 -6.21
N SER A 41 4.40 8.79 -7.06
CA SER A 41 3.05 8.65 -7.62
C SER A 41 2.87 7.35 -8.40
N ARG A 42 3.88 6.93 -9.17
CA ARG A 42 3.85 5.69 -9.96
C ARG A 42 3.89 4.44 -9.07
N ILE A 43 4.78 4.42 -8.08
CA ILE A 43 4.95 3.32 -7.12
C ILE A 43 3.66 3.14 -6.31
N GLU A 44 3.13 4.22 -5.73
CA GLU A 44 1.92 4.15 -4.90
C GLU A 44 0.69 3.74 -5.73
N LYS A 45 0.56 4.24 -6.97
CA LYS A 45 -0.54 3.85 -7.87
C LYS A 45 -0.47 2.39 -8.30
N ALA A 46 0.73 1.81 -8.45
CA ALA A 46 0.88 0.38 -8.74
C ALA A 46 0.37 -0.51 -7.60
N LEU A 47 0.26 0.04 -6.39
CA LEU A 47 -0.18 -0.65 -5.18
C LEU A 47 -1.60 -0.28 -4.76
N ASP A 48 -2.32 0.48 -5.58
CA ASP A 48 -3.78 0.55 -5.53
C ASP A 48 -4.37 -0.79 -6.04
N HIS A 49 -4.12 -1.85 -5.27
CA HIS A 49 -4.39 -3.23 -5.63
C HIS A 49 -5.17 -3.92 -4.51
N LYS A 50 -6.07 -4.83 -4.88
CA LYS A 50 -6.84 -5.62 -3.93
C LYS A 50 -5.91 -6.34 -2.95
N GLY A 51 -6.14 -6.14 -1.66
CA GLY A 51 -5.32 -6.70 -0.59
C GLY A 51 -4.32 -5.71 0.02
N ILE A 52 -4.04 -4.59 -0.65
CA ILE A 52 -3.32 -3.47 -0.06
C ILE A 52 -4.33 -2.55 0.65
N LYS A 53 -3.99 -2.11 1.86
CA LYS A 53 -4.77 -1.14 2.64
C LYS A 53 -4.17 0.26 2.55
N LYS A 54 -2.84 0.34 2.53
CA LYS A 54 -2.09 1.58 2.40
C LYS A 54 -0.72 1.29 1.80
N ALA A 55 -0.25 2.16 0.93
CA ALA A 55 1.11 2.19 0.44
C ALA A 55 1.61 3.62 0.47
N THR A 56 2.78 3.87 1.05
CA THR A 56 3.40 5.19 1.07
C THR A 56 4.89 5.06 0.84
N TRP A 57 5.38 5.68 -0.24
CA TRP A 57 6.80 5.69 -0.56
C TRP A 57 7.43 7.03 -0.22
N ASN A 58 8.59 6.97 0.42
CA ASN A 58 9.34 8.15 0.85
C ASN A 58 10.53 8.37 -0.09
N THR A 59 10.53 9.50 -0.81
CA THR A 59 11.60 9.84 -1.78
C THR A 59 12.98 9.97 -1.15
N LYS A 60 13.06 10.44 0.10
CA LYS A 60 14.33 10.67 0.80
C LYS A 60 14.96 9.35 1.25
N THR A 61 14.17 8.48 1.86
CA THR A 61 14.68 7.20 2.39
C THR A 61 14.67 6.09 1.34
N LYS A 62 13.93 6.29 0.23
CA LYS A 62 13.64 5.29 -0.80
C LYS A 62 12.98 4.03 -0.21
N SER A 63 12.17 4.22 0.82
CA SER A 63 11.46 3.15 1.53
C SER A 63 9.95 3.23 1.25
N LEU A 64 9.36 2.10 0.90
CA LEU A 64 7.94 1.89 0.77
C LEU A 64 7.41 1.26 2.07
N GLU A 65 6.57 1.96 2.80
CA GLU A 65 5.76 1.36 3.86
C GLU A 65 4.45 0.85 3.23
N VAL A 66 4.14 -0.42 3.43
CA VAL A 66 2.95 -1.06 2.90
C VAL A 66 2.21 -1.83 3.99
N ILE A 67 0.89 -1.60 4.07
CA ILE A 67 -0.02 -2.33 4.95
C ILE A 67 -0.90 -3.20 4.07
N TYR A 68 -0.86 -4.51 4.25
CA TYR A 68 -1.54 -5.47 3.38
C TYR A 68 -2.15 -6.65 4.12
N VAL A 69 -3.10 -7.33 3.47
CA VAL A 69 -3.75 -8.54 3.97
C VAL A 69 -3.03 -9.76 3.37
N PRO A 70 -2.27 -10.53 4.17
CA PRO A 70 -1.39 -11.60 3.67
C PRO A 70 -2.17 -12.78 3.04
N THR A 71 -3.47 -12.92 3.33
CA THR A 71 -4.32 -13.92 2.68
C THR A 71 -4.78 -13.52 1.27
N ARG A 72 -4.56 -12.26 0.87
CA ARG A 72 -4.97 -11.72 -0.44
C ARG A 72 -3.80 -11.37 -1.34
N ILE A 73 -2.67 -10.98 -0.77
CA ILE A 73 -1.44 -10.64 -1.50
C ILE A 73 -0.23 -10.97 -0.65
N THR A 74 0.83 -11.45 -1.30
CA THR A 74 2.13 -11.74 -0.67
C THR A 74 3.11 -10.59 -0.87
N GLU A 75 4.10 -10.47 0.02
CA GLU A 75 5.18 -9.49 -0.14
C GLU A 75 5.87 -9.61 -1.50
N LYS A 76 6.16 -10.84 -1.95
CA LYS A 76 6.74 -11.10 -3.28
C LYS A 76 5.93 -10.46 -4.42
N GLN A 77 4.60 -10.58 -4.38
CA GLN A 77 3.73 -9.95 -5.37
C GLN A 77 3.78 -8.42 -5.31
N ILE A 78 4.00 -7.83 -4.14
CA ILE A 78 4.21 -6.39 -3.98
C ILE A 78 5.48 -5.96 -4.71
N HIS A 79 6.58 -6.69 -4.55
CA HIS A 79 7.81 -6.44 -5.32
C HIS A 79 7.60 -6.57 -6.83
N GLU A 80 6.86 -7.60 -7.27
CA GLU A 80 6.53 -7.82 -8.68
C GLU A 80 5.66 -6.68 -9.26
N LEU A 81 4.66 -6.18 -8.52
CA LEU A 81 3.84 -5.05 -8.93
C LEU A 81 4.66 -3.77 -9.09
N VAL A 82 5.56 -3.48 -8.15
CA VAL A 82 6.45 -2.30 -8.22
C VAL A 82 7.43 -2.42 -9.41
N ALA A 83 8.02 -3.60 -9.63
CA ALA A 83 8.87 -3.88 -10.77
C ALA A 83 8.13 -3.79 -12.11
N SER A 84 6.85 -4.15 -12.15
CA SER A 84 6.03 -4.08 -13.36
C SER A 84 5.83 -2.65 -13.89
N VAL A 85 5.99 -1.65 -13.01
CA VAL A 85 5.92 -0.22 -13.38
C VAL A 85 7.30 0.45 -13.46
N GLY A 86 8.36 -0.35 -13.56
CA GLY A 86 9.71 0.15 -13.85
C GLY A 86 10.56 0.45 -12.62
N HIS A 87 10.12 0.13 -11.41
CA HIS A 87 10.88 0.42 -10.19
C HIS A 87 11.45 -0.86 -9.58
N ASP A 88 12.75 -0.87 -9.37
CA ASP A 88 13.42 -1.97 -8.69
C ASP A 88 13.06 -1.99 -7.22
N THR A 89 13.09 -3.19 -6.67
CA THR A 89 13.17 -3.41 -5.25
C THR A 89 14.45 -4.17 -4.91
N ASP A 90 14.68 -4.40 -3.62
CA ASP A 90 15.69 -5.36 -3.13
C ASP A 90 15.51 -6.79 -3.67
N LEU A 91 14.26 -7.28 -3.83
CA LEU A 91 14.00 -8.64 -4.31
C LEU A 91 13.73 -8.79 -5.82
N VAL A 92 13.16 -7.80 -6.50
CA VAL A 92 12.74 -7.91 -7.90
C VAL A 92 13.23 -6.71 -8.70
N LYS A 93 13.97 -7.00 -9.77
CA LYS A 93 14.43 -6.00 -10.74
C LYS A 93 13.39 -5.80 -11.83
N ALA A 94 13.06 -4.55 -12.14
CA ALA A 94 12.23 -4.17 -13.27
C ALA A 94 12.91 -4.52 -14.59
N LYS A 95 12.12 -5.01 -15.57
CA LYS A 95 12.62 -5.28 -16.94
C LYS A 95 13.16 -3.99 -17.55
N ASP A 96 14.30 -4.08 -18.22
CA ASP A 96 14.95 -2.92 -18.83
C ASP A 96 14.06 -2.22 -19.87
N THR A 97 13.18 -2.96 -20.56
CA THR A 97 12.21 -2.40 -21.51
C THR A 97 11.08 -1.60 -20.88
N VAL A 98 10.76 -1.85 -19.60
CA VAL A 98 9.78 -1.05 -18.83
C VAL A 98 10.50 0.13 -18.21
N TYR A 99 11.67 -0.12 -17.62
CA TYR A 99 12.53 0.88 -17.03
C TYR A 99 12.93 1.99 -18.02
N GLY A 100 13.36 1.63 -19.22
CA GLY A 100 13.77 2.59 -20.26
C GLY A 100 12.63 3.44 -20.82
N LYS A 101 11.37 3.14 -20.47
CA LYS A 101 10.20 3.98 -20.83
C LYS A 101 9.88 5.01 -19.74
N LEU A 102 10.59 4.99 -18.63
CA LEU A 102 10.37 5.95 -17.56
C LEU A 102 10.86 7.35 -17.96
N PRO A 103 10.25 8.42 -17.43
CA PRO A 103 10.75 9.78 -17.59
C PRO A 103 12.18 9.92 -17.08
N TYR A 104 12.94 10.88 -17.61
CA TYR A 104 14.35 11.10 -17.28
C TYR A 104 14.66 11.13 -15.76
N CYS A 105 13.88 11.84 -14.93
CA CYS A 105 14.13 11.87 -13.47
C CYS A 105 13.95 10.51 -12.78
N CYS A 106 13.22 9.59 -13.41
CA CYS A 106 12.96 8.26 -12.89
C CYS A 106 14.04 7.25 -13.34
N LEU A 107 14.97 7.63 -14.22
CA LEU A 107 16.08 6.78 -14.67
C LEU A 107 17.21 6.79 -13.63
N TYR A 108 16.94 6.22 -12.45
CA TYR A 108 17.84 6.18 -11.28
C TYR A 108 19.06 5.25 -11.36
N ARG A 109 19.17 4.41 -12.39
CA ARG A 109 20.27 3.47 -12.63
C ARG A 109 21.35 4.12 -13.49
N ASP A 110 20.95 5.05 -14.36
CA ASP A 110 21.78 5.56 -15.45
C ASP A 110 22.48 6.88 -15.09
N HIS A 111 21.96 7.60 -14.09
CA HIS A 111 22.47 8.90 -13.70
C HIS A 111 22.59 9.01 -12.18
N ASP A 112 23.60 9.74 -11.71
CA ASP A 112 23.67 10.18 -10.32
C ASP A 112 22.72 11.38 -10.13
N HIS A 113 21.72 11.20 -9.26
CA HIS A 113 20.70 12.22 -8.97
C HIS A 113 20.96 12.91 -7.62
N SER A 114 22.19 12.85 -7.10
CA SER A 114 22.63 13.45 -5.84
C SER A 114 22.39 14.97 -5.71
N GLY A 115 22.02 15.66 -6.79
CA GLY A 115 21.73 17.11 -6.82
C GLY A 115 20.27 17.53 -7.01
N ILE A 116 19.30 16.62 -7.14
CA ILE A 116 17.88 16.99 -7.35
C ILE A 116 17.20 17.11 -5.99
N THR A 117 17.11 18.32 -5.46
CA THR A 117 16.26 18.62 -4.30
C THR A 117 14.82 18.81 -4.78
N ASP A 118 13.91 17.94 -4.37
CA ASP A 118 12.46 18.15 -4.51
C ASP A 118 12.08 19.42 -3.71
N ASN A 119 11.84 20.54 -4.41
CA ASN A 119 11.20 21.73 -3.83
C ASN A 119 9.68 21.59 -3.96
#